data_AF-A0A4Y1ZYJ6-F1
#
_entry.id   AF-A0A4Y1ZYJ6-F1
#
_cell.length_a   1.000
_cell.length_b   1.000
_cell.length_c   1.000
_cell.angle_alpha   90.00
_cell.angle_beta   90.00
_cell.angle_gamma   90.00
#
_symmetry.space_group_name_H-M   'P 1'
#
loop_
_entity.id
_entity.type
_entity.pdbx_description
1 polymer ?
#
loop_
_entity_poly.entity_id
_entity_poly.type
_entity_poly.pdbx_seq_one_letter_code
_entity_poly.pdbx_strand_id
1 'polypeptide(L)'
;MPDGPESTKPELERVAFRAPPFWETDPDLWFLQLESQFKLSSISTDETKFHTVVATLDSKVLSYVSDILRNPPADNKYDALKTLILNYFSRSQSTKSRVLLQDLQLGDKKPFLSCYRK
;
A
#
# COMPACT_ATOMS: atom_id res chain seq x y z
N MET A 1 36.56 -29.30 -34.92
CA MET A 1 37.04 -28.16 -34.09
C MET A 1 35.86 -27.69 -33.28
N PRO A 2 35.93 -27.67 -31.93
CA PRO A 2 34.82 -27.28 -31.06
C PRO A 2 34.87 -25.77 -30.73
N ASP A 3 33.84 -25.32 -30.01
CA ASP A 3 33.61 -23.99 -29.42
C ASP A 3 32.96 -22.90 -30.29
N GLY A 4 31.62 -22.89 -30.27
CA GLY A 4 30.86 -21.64 -30.30
C GLY A 4 30.24 -21.44 -28.91
N PRO A 5 30.54 -20.33 -28.19
CA PRO A 5 30.07 -20.16 -26.84
C PRO A 5 28.55 -20.01 -26.84
N GLU A 6 27.92 -20.93 -26.13
CA GLU A 6 26.58 -20.84 -25.60
C GLU A 6 26.36 -19.42 -25.07
N SER A 7 25.36 -18.74 -25.62
CA SER A 7 24.96 -17.41 -25.17
C SER A 7 24.31 -17.59 -23.81
N THR A 8 25.17 -17.66 -22.78
CA THR A 8 24.81 -17.60 -21.38
C THR A 8 24.19 -16.23 -21.16
N LYS A 9 22.87 -16.18 -21.37
CA LYS A 9 22.01 -15.17 -20.77
C LYS A 9 22.43 -15.15 -19.31
N PRO A 10 22.82 -13.99 -18.74
CA PRO A 10 23.00 -13.93 -17.30
C PRO A 10 21.62 -14.21 -16.72
N GLU A 11 21.42 -15.47 -16.36
CA GLU A 11 20.44 -15.92 -15.40
C GLU A 11 20.88 -15.24 -14.11
N LEU A 12 20.58 -13.95 -14.03
CA LEU A 12 20.52 -13.30 -12.74
C LEU A 12 19.61 -14.23 -11.94
N GLU A 13 20.17 -14.77 -10.87
CA GLU A 13 19.46 -14.99 -9.63
C GLU A 13 18.80 -13.66 -9.21
N ARG A 14 17.87 -13.14 -10.02
CA ARG A 14 16.95 -12.09 -9.63
C ARG A 14 16.16 -12.79 -8.57
N VAL A 15 16.47 -12.47 -7.31
CA VAL A 15 15.61 -12.70 -6.15
C VAL A 15 14.19 -12.72 -6.68
N ALA A 16 13.57 -13.90 -6.71
CA ALA A 16 12.30 -14.08 -7.38
C ALA A 16 11.37 -13.04 -6.77
N PHE A 17 11.03 -12.01 -7.56
CA PHE A 17 10.28 -10.88 -7.06
C PHE A 17 8.90 -11.41 -6.68
N ARG A 18 8.70 -11.66 -5.38
CA ARG A 18 7.45 -12.16 -4.84
C ARG A 18 6.69 -10.96 -4.36
N ALA A 19 5.85 -10.46 -5.25
CA ALA A 19 4.95 -9.37 -4.94
C ALA A 19 4.05 -9.81 -3.75
N PRO A 20 4.09 -9.10 -2.61
CA PRO A 20 3.25 -9.45 -1.47
C PRO A 20 1.77 -9.20 -1.81
N PRO A 21 0.84 -9.98 -1.22
CA PRO A 21 -0.58 -9.73 -1.37
C PRO A 21 -0.92 -8.31 -0.91
N PHE A 22 -1.82 -7.64 -1.60
CA PHE A 22 -2.23 -6.27 -1.27
C PHE A 22 -2.93 -6.21 0.09
N TRP A 23 -2.54 -5.26 0.94
CA TRP A 23 -3.14 -5.07 2.27
C TRP A 23 -4.09 -3.87 2.27
N GLU A 24 -5.39 -4.14 2.15
CA GLU A 24 -6.45 -3.12 2.23
C GLU A 24 -6.52 -2.44 3.62
N THR A 25 -6.07 -3.13 4.68
CA THR A 25 -6.07 -2.61 6.05
C THR A 25 -5.04 -1.49 6.24
N ASP A 26 -3.83 -1.68 5.69
CA ASP A 26 -2.68 -0.78 5.84
C ASP A 26 -1.88 -0.73 4.54
N PRO A 27 -2.37 0.00 3.53
CA PRO A 27 -1.71 0.09 2.23
C PRO A 27 -0.37 0.84 2.32
N ASP A 28 -0.21 1.74 3.29
CA ASP A 28 1.04 2.47 3.52
C ASP A 28 2.19 1.51 3.85
N LEU A 29 1.96 0.60 4.81
CA LEU A 29 2.92 -0.43 5.19
C LEU A 29 3.20 -1.41 4.03
N TRP A 30 2.17 -1.76 3.27
CA TRP A 30 2.32 -2.60 2.08
C TRP A 30 3.24 -1.95 1.03
N PHE A 31 3.09 -0.64 0.78
CA PHE A 31 4.01 0.09 -0.10
C PHE A 31 5.44 0.09 0.43
N LEU A 32 5.67 0.29 1.73
CA LEU A 32 7.01 0.20 2.32
C LEU A 32 7.66 -1.18 2.10
N GLN A 33 6.88 -2.24 2.26
CA GLN A 33 7.36 -3.60 2.01
C GLN A 33 7.65 -3.83 0.52
N LEU A 34 6.80 -3.33 -0.36
CA LEU A 34 6.97 -3.43 -1.82
C LEU A 34 8.22 -2.66 -2.28
N GLU A 35 8.47 -1.46 -1.75
CA GLU A 35 9.67 -0.67 -2.02
C GLU A 35 10.94 -1.38 -1.56
N SER A 36 10.89 -2.08 -0.43
CA SER A 36 11.99 -2.93 0.02
C SER A 36 12.28 -4.04 -0.99
N GLN A 37 11.23 -4.69 -1.53
CA GLN A 37 11.38 -5.72 -2.57
C GLN A 37 11.91 -5.17 -3.89
N PHE A 38 11.46 -3.99 -4.31
CA PHE A 38 12.00 -3.32 -5.49
C PHE A 38 13.50 -3.05 -5.33
N LYS A 39 13.92 -2.58 -4.15
CA LYS A 39 15.33 -2.31 -3.84
C LYS A 39 16.17 -3.59 -3.86
N LEU A 40 15.66 -4.69 -3.29
CA LEU A 40 16.31 -6.00 -3.32
C LEU A 40 16.42 -6.56 -4.75
N SER A 41 15.42 -6.31 -5.60
CA SER A 41 15.41 -6.78 -7.00
C SER A 41 16.10 -5.80 -7.96
N SER A 42 16.70 -4.70 -7.46
CA SER A 42 17.27 -3.61 -8.27
C SER A 42 16.30 -3.04 -9.31
N ILE A 43 15.01 -3.02 -8.99
CA ILE A 43 13.95 -2.44 -9.82
C ILE A 43 13.89 -0.94 -9.51
N SER A 44 14.58 -0.14 -10.32
CA SER A 44 14.54 1.33 -10.21
C SER A 44 13.61 1.98 -11.23
N THR A 45 13.23 1.25 -12.28
CA THR A 45 12.37 1.75 -13.36
C THR A 45 10.94 2.00 -12.85
N ASP A 46 10.50 3.25 -12.93
CA ASP A 46 9.13 3.69 -12.56
C ASP A 46 8.06 2.84 -13.28
N GLU A 47 8.24 2.59 -14.57
CA GLU A 47 7.32 1.77 -15.36
C GLU A 47 7.20 0.33 -14.83
N THR A 48 8.32 -0.31 -14.49
CA THR A 48 8.30 -1.65 -13.89
C THR A 48 7.59 -1.64 -12.54
N LYS A 49 7.83 -0.62 -11.70
CA LYS A 49 7.15 -0.47 -10.40
C LYS A 49 5.65 -0.30 -10.59
N PHE A 50 5.25 0.56 -11.54
CA PHE A 50 3.85 0.79 -11.88
C PHE A 50 3.16 -0.50 -12.33
N HIS A 51 3.70 -1.21 -13.32
CA HIS A 51 3.11 -2.47 -13.78
C HIS A 51 3.06 -3.53 -12.70
N THR A 52 4.07 -3.57 -11.83
CA THR A 52 4.11 -4.49 -10.70
C THR A 52 2.98 -4.20 -9.71
N VAL A 53 2.80 -2.94 -9.33
CA VAL A 53 1.70 -2.52 -8.44
C VAL A 53 0.36 -2.90 -9.08
N VAL A 54 0.15 -2.58 -10.36
CA VAL A 54 -1.07 -2.93 -11.09
C VAL A 54 -1.34 -4.43 -11.08
N ALA A 55 -0.31 -5.28 -11.23
CA ALA A 55 -0.45 -6.73 -11.19
C ALA A 55 -0.80 -7.28 -9.79
N THR A 56 -0.42 -6.57 -8.72
CA THR A 56 -0.74 -6.96 -7.33
C THR A 56 -2.09 -6.45 -6.82
N LEU A 57 -2.65 -5.41 -7.44
CA LEU A 57 -3.88 -4.78 -6.96
C LEU A 57 -5.12 -5.60 -7.31
N ASP A 58 -6.10 -5.58 -6.41
CA ASP A 58 -7.41 -6.15 -6.65
C ASP A 58 -8.24 -5.33 -7.65
N SER A 59 -9.19 -6.02 -8.31
CA SER A 59 -10.11 -5.41 -9.28
C SER A 59 -10.85 -4.18 -8.73
N LYS A 60 -11.14 -4.13 -7.42
CA LYS A 60 -11.78 -2.98 -6.79
C LYS A 60 -10.90 -1.73 -6.84
N VAL A 61 -9.62 -1.87 -6.48
CA VAL A 61 -8.66 -0.77 -6.47
C VAL A 61 -8.33 -0.39 -7.92
N LEU A 62 -8.15 -1.37 -8.81
CA LEU A 62 -7.95 -1.13 -10.24
C LEU A 62 -9.09 -0.32 -10.88
N SER A 63 -10.34 -0.56 -10.48
CA SER A 63 -11.46 0.25 -10.96
C SER A 63 -11.34 1.72 -10.51
N TYR A 64 -10.85 1.96 -9.28
CA TYR A 64 -10.65 3.30 -8.76
C TYR A 64 -9.48 4.03 -9.43
N VAL A 65 -8.36 3.33 -9.65
CA VAL A 65 -7.19 3.89 -10.33
C VAL A 65 -7.27 3.79 -11.86
N SER A 66 -8.39 3.32 -12.42
CA SER A 66 -8.55 3.12 -13.88
C SER A 66 -8.31 4.39 -14.69
N ASP A 67 -8.60 5.56 -14.11
CA ASP A 67 -8.35 6.87 -14.70
C ASP A 67 -6.85 7.11 -14.93
N ILE A 68 -6.02 6.87 -13.91
CA ILE A 68 -4.56 6.99 -14.02
C ILE A 68 -3.95 5.89 -14.89
N LEU A 69 -4.59 4.71 -15.00
CA LEU A 69 -4.14 3.66 -15.91
C LEU A 69 -4.40 4.04 -17.38
N ARG A 70 -5.54 4.67 -17.67
CA ARG A 70 -5.90 5.12 -19.03
C ARG A 70 -5.17 6.37 -19.45
N ASN A 71 -4.95 7.28 -18.51
CA ASN A 71 -4.23 8.52 -18.73
C ASN A 71 -3.05 8.63 -17.76
N PRO A 72 -1.96 7.88 -18.00
CA PRO A 72 -0.81 7.92 -17.12
C PRO A 72 -0.13 9.29 -17.23
N PRO A 73 0.33 9.87 -16.09
CA PRO A 73 1.10 11.11 -16.10
C PRO A 73 2.45 10.90 -16.81
N ALA A 74 3.00 11.98 -17.36
CA ALA A 74 4.25 11.94 -18.14
C ALA A 74 5.49 11.58 -17.29
N ASP A 75 5.45 11.88 -16.00
CA ASP A 75 6.53 11.61 -15.04
C ASP A 75 5.93 11.15 -13.70
N ASN A 76 6.67 10.32 -12.95
CA ASN A 76 6.27 9.78 -11.64
C ASN A 76 4.94 8.98 -11.64
N LYS A 77 4.77 8.01 -12.56
CA LYS A 77 3.53 7.19 -12.64
C LYS A 77 3.32 6.40 -11.35
N TYR A 78 4.40 5.87 -10.77
CA TYR A 78 4.33 5.13 -9.51
C TYR A 78 3.91 6.02 -8.34
N ASP A 79 4.48 7.22 -8.21
CA ASP A 79 4.18 8.12 -7.09
C ASP A 79 2.73 8.64 -7.13
N ALA A 80 2.26 9.01 -8.34
CA ALA A 80 0.89 9.40 -8.55
C ALA A 80 -0.10 8.26 -8.24
N LEU A 81 0.22 7.02 -8.67
CA LEU A 81 -0.57 5.83 -8.36
C LEU A 81 -0.59 5.55 -6.84
N LYS A 82 0.57 5.59 -6.19
CA LYS A 82 0.73 5.41 -4.75
C LYS A 82 -0.12 6.42 -3.98
N THR A 83 -0.03 7.70 -4.33
CA THR A 83 -0.79 8.77 -3.70
C THR A 83 -2.31 8.58 -3.85
N LEU A 84 -2.79 8.19 -5.03
CA LEU A 84 -4.22 7.93 -5.24
C LEU A 84 -4.73 6.77 -4.39
N ILE A 85 -3.97 5.67 -4.31
CA ILE A 85 -4.33 4.50 -3.51
C ILE A 85 -4.33 4.88 -2.03
N LEU A 86 -3.28 5.54 -1.54
CA LEU A 86 -3.22 6.00 -0.15
C LEU A 86 -4.37 6.95 0.19
N ASN A 87 -4.74 7.86 -0.71
CA ASN A 87 -5.87 8.77 -0.51
C ASN A 87 -7.22 8.02 -0.43
N TYR A 88 -7.43 7.02 -1.28
CA TYR A 88 -8.62 6.17 -1.26
C TYR A 88 -8.80 5.47 0.09
N PHE A 89 -7.74 4.84 0.59
CA PHE A 89 -7.76 4.12 1.87
C PHE A 89 -7.70 5.05 3.08
N SER A 90 -7.01 6.19 3.00
CA SER A 90 -6.99 7.22 4.05
C SER A 90 -8.38 7.78 4.32
N ARG A 91 -9.19 8.01 3.26
CA ARG A 91 -10.59 8.41 3.40
C ARG A 91 -11.44 7.35 4.10
N SER A 92 -11.11 6.06 3.92
CA SER A 92 -11.77 4.93 4.59
C SER A 92 -11.32 4.77 6.06
N GLN A 93 -10.01 4.94 6.34
CA GLN A 93 -9.42 4.84 7.68
C GLN A 93 -9.81 6.03 8.58
N SER A 94 -9.92 7.24 8.02
CA SER A 94 -10.26 8.47 8.77
C SER A 94 -11.64 8.45 9.43
N THR A 95 -12.54 7.53 9.03
CA THR A 95 -13.82 7.32 9.72
C THR A 95 -13.65 6.49 11.00
N LYS A 96 -12.62 5.64 11.11
CA LYS A 96 -12.34 4.82 12.30
C LYS A 96 -11.64 5.61 13.41
N SER A 97 -10.83 6.60 13.05
CA SER A 97 -10.12 7.44 14.03
C SER A 97 -11.04 8.34 14.87
N ARG A 98 -12.27 8.61 14.40
CA ARG A 98 -13.24 9.43 15.14
C ARG A 98 -14.19 8.65 16.03
N VAL A 99 -14.33 7.33 15.82
CA VAL A 99 -15.24 6.49 16.62
C VAL A 99 -14.59 6.05 17.94
N LEU A 100 -13.26 5.94 18.01
CA LEU A 100 -12.60 5.52 19.26
C LEU A 100 -12.38 6.63 20.30
N LEU A 101 -12.67 7.90 19.99
CA LEU A 101 -12.58 9.00 20.95
C LEU A 101 -13.92 9.37 21.61
N GLN A 102 -15.01 8.68 21.24
CA GLN A 102 -16.34 8.91 21.85
C GLN A 102 -16.73 7.83 22.87
N ASP A 103 -16.07 6.66 22.88
CA ASP A 103 -16.41 5.56 23.80
C ASP A 103 -15.61 5.57 25.13
N LEU A 104 -14.60 6.44 25.26
CA LEU A 104 -13.78 6.52 26.49
C LEU A 104 -14.21 7.65 27.46
N GLN A 105 -15.40 8.23 27.30
CA GLN A 105 -15.87 9.33 28.18
C GLN A 105 -17.25 9.12 28.81
N LEU A 106 -17.77 7.90 28.91
CA LEU A 106 -19.04 7.69 29.64
C LEU A 106 -19.04 6.37 30.45
N GLY A 107 -18.00 6.15 31.25
CA GLY A 107 -17.85 4.93 32.05
C GLY A 107 -17.51 5.11 33.53
N ASP A 108 -17.26 6.33 34.04
CA ASP A 108 -16.88 6.53 35.44
C ASP A 108 -18.01 7.13 36.28
N LYS A 109 -18.85 6.20 36.75
CA LYS A 109 -19.08 5.96 38.18
C LYS A 109 -19.41 7.19 39.03
N LYS A 110 -20.72 7.35 39.25
CA LYS A 110 -21.36 7.77 40.50
C LYS A 110 -20.44 7.61 41.75
N PRO A 111 -20.12 8.68 42.48
CA PRO A 111 -20.01 8.62 43.91
C PRO A 111 -21.36 8.97 44.53
N PHE A 112 -21.89 7.99 45.28
CA PHE A 112 -22.90 8.16 46.31
C PHE A 112 -22.51 9.29 47.29
N LEU A 113 -23.53 9.98 47.83
CA LEU A 113 -23.52 10.76 49.09
C LEU A 113 -22.66 12.04 49.05
N SER A 114 -23.25 13.24 49.13
CA SER A 114 -23.93 13.69 50.34
C SER A 114 -24.94 14.82 50.04
N CYS A 115 -26.22 14.44 49.90
CA CYS A 115 -27.32 15.32 50.25
C CYS A 115 -27.78 14.96 51.67
N TYR A 116 -27.09 15.51 52.65
CA TYR A 116 -27.53 15.73 54.04
C TYR A 116 -26.97 17.11 54.39
N ARG A 117 -27.68 18.07 54.95
CA ARG A 117 -28.98 18.09 55.63
C ARG A 117 -29.41 19.55 55.75
N LYS A 118 -30.72 19.73 55.91
CA LYS A 118 -31.39 20.91 56.46
C LYS A 118 -30.88 21.28 57.86
#